data_AF-A0A2N2S482-F1
#
_entry.id   AF-A0A2N2S482-F1
#
_cell.length_a   1.000
_cell.length_b   1.000
_cell.length_c   1.000
_cell.angle_alpha   90.00
_cell.angle_beta   90.00
_cell.angle_gamma   90.00
#
_symmetry.space_group_name_H-M   'P 1'
#
loop_
_entity.id
_entity.type
_entity.pdbx_description
1 polymer ?
#
loop_
_entity_poly.entity_id
_entity_poly.type
_entity_poly.pdbx_seq_one_letter_code
_entity_poly.pdbx_strand_id
1 'polypeptide(L)' 'VLETALPAKFEDALVEALGTVPPRPDSLRGIEDLPQKYSVMDVSDAAIKEFIAKSV' A
#
# COMPACT_ATOMS: atom_id res chain seq x y z
N VAL A 1 2.49 -10.89 23.22
CA VAL A 1 1.54 -10.40 22.20
C VAL A 1 2.22 -10.51 20.85
N LEU A 2 1.51 -10.89 19.79
CA LEU A 2 2.06 -11.01 18.43
C LEU A 2 1.84 -9.71 17.65
N GLU A 3 2.91 -9.16 17.09
CA GLU A 3 2.87 -8.02 16.19
C GLU A 3 2.66 -8.52 14.75
N THR A 4 1.59 -8.05 14.08
CA THR A 4 1.20 -8.51 12.74
C THR A 4 1.57 -7.52 11.62
N ALA A 5 1.98 -6.31 11.99
CA ALA A 5 2.34 -5.24 11.07
C ALA A 5 3.30 -4.25 11.72
N LEU A 6 4.22 -3.71 10.92
CA LEU A 6 5.10 -2.63 11.35
C LEU A 6 4.31 -1.31 11.50
N PRO A 7 4.69 -0.44 12.45
CA PRO A 7 4.05 0.87 12.65
C PRO A 7 3.96 1.74 11.38
N ALA A 8 4.98 1.69 10.52
CA ALA A 8 5.02 2.43 9.26
C ALA A 8 3.87 2.07 8.29
N LYS A 9 3.19 0.93 8.47
CA LYS A 9 1.99 0.59 7.68
C LYS A 9 0.75 1.40 8.05
N PHE A 10 0.73 2.05 9.22
CA PHE A 10 -0.44 2.73 9.79
C PHE A 10 -0.04 4.08 10.42
N GLU A 11 0.81 4.84 9.75
CA GLU A 11 1.34 6.12 10.23
C GLU A 11 0.27 7.08 10.75
N ASP A 12 -0.81 7.29 9.99
CA ASP A 12 -1.88 8.23 10.35
C ASP A 12 -2.48 7.92 11.73
N ALA A 13 -2.75 6.65 12.02
CA ALA A 13 -3.31 6.23 13.30
C ALA A 13 -2.33 6.45 14.46
N LEU A 14 -1.02 6.26 14.22
CA LEU A 14 0.00 6.55 15.23
C LEU A 14 0.17 8.05 15.45
N VAL A 15 0.12 8.87 14.39
CA VAL A 15 0.18 10.33 14.50
C VAL A 15 -1.04 10.86 15.25
N GLU A 16 -2.24 10.36 14.98
CA GLU A 16 -3.45 10.71 15.72
C GLU A 16 -3.31 10.40 17.21
N ALA A 17 -2.86 9.20 17.55
CA ALA A 17 -2.81 8.73 18.94
C ALA A 17 -1.62 9.30 19.73
N LEU A 18 -0.46 9.49 19.08
CA LEU A 18 0.81 9.76 19.74
C LEU A 18 1.48 11.07 19.31
N GLY A 19 0.96 11.75 18.27
CA GLY A 19 1.53 12.98 17.74
C GLY A 19 2.90 12.82 17.08
N THR A 20 3.33 11.59 16.79
CA THR A 20 4.66 11.30 16.25
C THR A 20 4.60 10.38 15.04
N VAL A 21 5.47 10.65 14.06
CA VAL A 21 5.63 9.82 12.87
C VAL A 21 6.48 8.60 13.23
N PRO A 22 6.04 7.36 12.91
CA PRO A 22 6.82 6.17 13.19
C PRO A 22 8.10 6.12 12.34
N PRO A 23 9.17 5.49 12.85
CA PRO A 23 10.39 5.29 12.08
C PRO A 23 10.12 4.40 10.87
N ARG A 24 10.60 4.84 9.69
CA ARG A 24 10.56 4.04 8.46
C ARG A 24 11.83 3.21 8.29
N PRO A 25 11.72 1.92 7.98
CA PRO A 25 12.87 1.11 7.58
C PRO A 25 13.59 1.71 6.37
N ASP A 26 14.91 1.62 6.33
CA ASP A 26 15.75 2.15 5.25
C ASP A 26 15.31 1.66 3.86
N SER A 27 14.89 0.40 3.76
CA SER A 27 14.40 -0.23 2.53
C SER A 27 13.10 0.37 1.99
N LEU A 28 12.37 1.13 2.81
CA LEU A 28 11.08 1.74 2.45
C LEU A 28 11.16 3.27 2.36
N ARG A 29 12.33 3.88 2.55
CA ARG A 29 12.46 5.34 2.39
C ARG A 29 12.21 5.75 0.93
N GLY A 30 11.29 6.70 0.74
CA GLY A 30 10.96 7.25 -0.58
C GLY A 30 10.15 6.31 -1.47
N ILE A 31 9.58 5.22 -0.93
CA ILE A 31 8.77 4.28 -1.73
C ILE A 31 7.50 4.97 -2.27
N GLU A 32 6.95 5.92 -1.51
CA GLU A 32 5.79 6.73 -1.91
C GLU A 32 6.08 7.68 -3.08
N ASP A 33 7.34 8.08 -3.25
CA ASP A 33 7.76 9.01 -4.31
C ASP A 33 7.97 8.32 -5.67
N LEU A 34 7.98 6.98 -5.69
CA LEU A 34 8.17 6.21 -6.91
C LEU A 34 6.91 6.23 -7.79
N PRO A 35 7.06 6.20 -9.14
CA PRO A 35 5.92 6.06 -10.04
C PRO A 35 5.14 4.78 -9.73
N GLN A 36 3.83 4.94 -9.47
CA GLN A 36 2.95 3.80 -9.24
C GLN A 36 2.48 3.23 -10.58
N LYS A 37 2.67 1.93 -10.77
CA LYS A 37 2.20 1.20 -11.95
C LYS A 37 0.93 0.42 -11.59
N TYR A 38 -0.22 0.89 -12.07
CA TYR A 38 -1.51 0.23 -11.88
C TYR A 38 -2.43 0.48 -13.08
N SER A 39 -3.52 -0.28 -13.14
CA SER A 39 -4.61 -0.07 -14.10
C SER A 39 -5.91 0.11 -13.32
N VAL A 40 -6.65 1.18 -13.61
CA VAL A 40 -7.97 1.42 -13.00
C VAL A 40 -8.99 0.51 -13.68
N MET A 41 -9.84 -0.13 -12.90
CA MET A 41 -10.87 -1.05 -13.38
C MET A 41 -12.18 -0.82 -12.64
N ASP A 42 -13.30 -0.98 -13.34
CA ASP A 42 -14.61 -1.02 -12.71
C ASP A 42 -14.78 -2.30 -11.88
N VAL A 43 -15.75 -2.30 -10.96
CA VAL A 43 -16.12 -3.48 -10.16
C VAL A 43 -16.87 -4.49 -11.04
N SER A 44 -16.14 -5.16 -11.92
CA SER A 44 -16.65 -6.13 -12.90
C SER A 44 -15.72 -7.33 -13.00
N ASP A 45 -16.25 -8.52 -12.70
CA ASP A 45 -15.49 -9.77 -12.81
C ASP A 45 -15.13 -10.08 -14.26
N ALA A 46 -16.01 -9.75 -15.21
CA ALA A 46 -15.76 -9.91 -16.64
C ALA A 46 -14.58 -9.06 -17.12
N ALA A 47 -14.52 -7.78 -16.73
CA ALA A 47 -13.42 -6.89 -17.10
C ALA A 47 -12.08 -7.36 -16.53
N ILE A 48 -12.07 -7.82 -15.27
CA ILE A 48 -10.87 -8.39 -14.62
C ILE A 48 -10.37 -9.63 -15.35
N LYS A 49 -11.27 -10.57 -15.68
CA LYS A 49 -10.93 -11.80 -16.42
C LYS A 49 -10.31 -11.49 -17.78
N GLU A 50 -10.89 -10.54 -18.51
CA GLU A 50 -10.38 -10.13 -19.83
C GLU A 50 -9.00 -9.47 -19.73
N PHE A 51 -8.79 -8.58 -18.76
CA PHE A 51 -7.50 -7.93 -18.53
C PHE A 51 -6.39 -8.95 -18.24
N ILE A 52 -6.68 -9.94 -17.38
CA ILE A 52 -5.74 -11.02 -17.06
C ILE A 52 -5.42 -11.82 -18.32
N ALA A 53 -6.43 -12.23 -19.09
CA ALA A 53 -6.22 -13.03 -20.31
C ALA A 53 -5.38 -12.32 -21.38
N LYS A 54 -5.41 -10.97 -21.44
CA LYS A 54 -4.61 -10.15 -22.36
C LYS A 54 -3.21 -9.82 -21.85
N SER A 55 -2.97 -9.95 -20.54
CA SER A 55 -1.73 -9.51 -19.88
C SER A 55 -0.77 -10.67 -19.55
N VAL A 56 -1.17 -11.91 -19.82
CA VAL A 56 -0.31 -13.10 -19.80
C VAL A 56 0.42 -13.26 -21.13
#